data_AF-A0A238WLR2-F1
#
_entry.id   AF-A0A238WLR2-F1
#
_cell.length_a   1.000
_cell.length_b   1.000
_cell.length_c   1.000
_cell.angle_alpha   90.00
_cell.angle_beta   90.00
_cell.angle_gamma   90.00
#
_symmetry.space_group_name_H-M   'P 1'
#
loop_
_entity.id
_entity.type
_entity.pdbx_description
1 polymer ?
#
loop_
_entity_poly.entity_id
_entity_poly.type
_entity_poly.pdbx_seq_one_letter_code
_entity_poly.pdbx_strand_id
1 'polypeptide(L)'
;MEYAELMSRVQASLQRGVETVERSRLDREGETRVYLSVESVDVEIPVRPETQAGTEAIRQSESDAGDLDELGVTPGEGDGRLRFSFVPSKVGELDPSPRLPLSYLQGIGEATAERLRRAGVEDVRDLARRDPRAVAVETGLSEARTKRFIDMARHVKLGADSQLAEALVRLNIDRRTLAATPGEELKRTVREAEQKGELSLPQQYRIDDSMLDAVMHRAERTSVLSGDVPERVLEHGAVRESLQTERFEDQNQSTE
;
A
#
# COMPACT_ATOMS: atom_id res chain seq x y z
N MET A 1 35.93 -26.73 21.87
CA MET A 1 35.14 -25.77 22.68
C MET A 1 34.84 -24.46 21.93
N GLU A 2 35.52 -24.14 20.82
CA GLU A 2 35.38 -22.84 20.14
C GLU A 2 34.09 -22.65 19.31
N TYR A 3 33.46 -23.72 18.83
CA TYR A 3 32.29 -23.60 17.93
C TYR A 3 31.03 -23.09 18.64
N ALA A 4 30.75 -23.57 19.86
CA ALA A 4 29.58 -23.13 20.63
C ALA A 4 29.68 -21.64 20.99
N GLU A 5 30.89 -21.15 21.29
CA GLU A 5 31.12 -19.75 21.62
C GLU A 5 30.98 -18.84 20.39
N LEU A 6 31.43 -19.32 19.22
CA LEU A 6 31.25 -18.62 17.94
C LEU A 6 29.77 -18.49 17.57
N MET A 7 29.00 -19.58 17.67
CA MET A 7 27.56 -19.59 17.40
C MET A 7 26.80 -18.67 18.36
N SER A 8 27.14 -18.67 19.65
CA SER A 8 26.57 -17.71 20.61
C SER A 8 26.90 -16.26 20.26
N ARG A 9 28.10 -15.96 19.75
CA ARG A 9 28.42 -14.59 19.29
C ARG A 9 27.64 -14.19 18.05
N VAL A 10 27.53 -15.07 17.06
CA VAL A 10 26.76 -14.78 15.84
C VAL A 10 25.29 -14.57 16.20
N GLN A 11 24.71 -15.45 17.02
CA GLN A 11 23.34 -15.31 17.52
C GLN A 11 23.16 -13.99 18.29
N ALA A 12 24.07 -13.64 19.20
CA ALA A 12 24.00 -12.38 19.95
C ALA A 12 24.22 -11.14 19.09
N SER A 13 24.95 -11.25 17.97
CA SER A 13 25.17 -10.14 17.03
C SER A 13 23.97 -9.95 16.11
N LEU A 14 23.35 -11.04 15.64
CA LEU A 14 22.09 -11.00 14.91
C LEU A 14 20.96 -10.47 15.80
N GLN A 15 20.87 -10.95 17.03
CA GLN A 15 19.87 -10.49 18.00
C GLN A 15 20.06 -9.01 18.35
N ARG A 16 21.31 -8.53 18.53
CA ARG A 16 21.58 -7.08 18.67
C ARG A 16 21.25 -6.29 17.41
N GLY A 17 21.47 -6.84 16.21
CA GLY A 17 21.06 -6.24 14.95
C GLY A 17 19.54 -6.06 14.92
N VAL A 18 18.79 -7.12 15.24
CA VAL A 18 17.32 -7.09 15.34
C VAL A 18 16.86 -6.10 16.40
N GLU A 19 17.43 -6.14 17.62
CA GLU A 19 17.09 -5.23 18.72
C GLU A 19 17.44 -3.77 18.42
N THR A 20 18.52 -3.49 17.69
CA THR A 20 18.89 -2.12 17.29
C THR A 20 17.91 -1.59 16.26
N VAL A 21 17.52 -2.43 15.31
CA VAL A 21 16.45 -2.10 14.37
C VAL A 21 15.13 -1.96 15.15
N GLU A 22 14.89 -2.71 16.24
CA GLU A 22 13.71 -2.59 17.13
C GLU A 22 13.70 -1.39 18.08
N ARG A 23 14.84 -0.89 18.53
CA ARG A 23 14.92 0.33 19.35
C ARG A 23 14.88 1.58 18.51
N SER A 24 15.51 1.58 17.34
CA SER A 24 15.30 2.64 16.33
C SER A 24 13.84 2.68 15.84
N ARG A 25 13.09 1.59 16.06
CA ARG A 25 11.64 1.45 15.88
C ARG A 25 10.78 2.04 17.04
N LEU A 26 11.30 2.47 18.19
CA LEU A 26 10.47 3.01 19.28
C LEU A 26 10.48 4.54 19.41
N ASP A 27 11.51 5.21 18.87
CA ASP A 27 11.74 6.64 19.15
C ASP A 27 11.08 7.63 18.16
N ARG A 28 10.35 7.15 17.14
CA ARG A 28 9.62 8.02 16.19
C ARG A 28 8.12 7.69 16.15
N GLU A 29 7.40 8.41 17.00
CA GLU A 29 5.98 8.79 16.96
C GLU A 29 5.11 8.13 15.87
N GLY A 30 4.35 7.10 16.25
CA GLY A 30 3.02 6.82 15.72
C GLY A 30 2.85 6.45 14.24
N GLU A 31 3.91 6.32 13.44
CA GLU A 31 3.78 5.99 12.01
C GLU A 31 3.67 4.49 11.72
N THR A 32 2.63 4.13 10.95
CA THR A 32 2.42 2.80 10.36
C THR A 32 3.60 2.44 9.45
N ARG A 33 4.32 1.36 9.76
CA ARG A 33 5.59 1.01 9.11
C ARG A 33 5.45 0.10 7.90
N VAL A 34 6.28 0.41 6.89
CA VAL A 34 6.68 -0.50 5.80
C VAL A 34 7.68 -1.50 6.36
N TYR A 35 7.44 -2.79 6.12
CA TYR A 35 8.32 -3.88 6.52
C TYR A 35 9.48 -3.97 5.51
N LEU A 36 10.69 -3.59 5.91
CA LEU A 36 11.89 -4.04 5.21
C LEU A 36 12.15 -5.49 5.63
N SER A 37 11.72 -6.41 4.77
CA SER A 37 12.10 -7.82 4.84
C SER A 37 13.56 -7.93 4.37
N VAL A 38 14.46 -8.35 5.24
CA VAL A 38 15.82 -8.73 4.84
C VAL A 38 15.70 -10.07 4.11
N GLU A 39 15.85 -10.06 2.79
CA GLU A 39 15.61 -11.22 1.91
C GLU A 39 16.65 -12.34 2.12
N SER A 40 17.91 -11.97 2.34
CA SER A 40 18.98 -12.89 2.71
C SER A 40 20.09 -12.17 3.47
N VAL A 41 20.69 -12.84 4.44
CA VAL A 41 21.96 -12.41 5.05
C VAL A 41 22.99 -13.49 4.74
N ASP A 42 23.90 -13.17 3.82
CA ASP A 42 25.04 -14.04 3.55
C ASP A 42 26.06 -13.86 4.67
N VAL A 43 26.20 -14.88 5.53
CA VAL A 43 27.22 -14.91 6.58
C VAL A 43 28.34 -15.84 6.12
N GLU A 44 29.47 -15.25 5.73
CA GLU A 44 30.66 -16.03 5.39
C GLU A 44 31.40 -16.45 6.66
N ILE A 45 31.34 -17.75 6.97
CA ILE A 45 32.12 -18.33 8.08
C ILE A 45 33.32 -19.07 7.44
N PRO A 46 34.55 -18.56 7.56
CA PRO A 46 35.72 -19.27 7.06
C PRO A 46 35.98 -20.49 7.95
N VAL A 47 35.61 -21.67 7.48
CA VAL A 47 35.95 -22.93 8.15
C VAL A 47 37.36 -23.34 7.70
N ARG A 48 38.32 -23.37 8.62
CA ARG A 48 39.62 -24.03 8.34
C ARG A 48 39.38 -25.54 8.38
N PRO A 49 39.65 -26.28 7.29
CA PRO A 49 39.48 -27.73 7.28
C PRO A 49 40.62 -28.36 8.07
N GLU A 50 40.48 -28.45 9.40
CA GLU A 50 41.32 -29.34 10.18
C GLU A 50 40.72 -30.75 10.13
N THR A 51 41.28 -31.53 9.21
CA THR A 51 41.50 -32.98 9.26
C THR A 51 40.30 -33.89 9.57
N GLN A 52 39.90 -34.62 8.52
CA GLN A 52 38.99 -35.76 8.54
C GLN A 52 39.30 -36.78 9.65
N ALA A 53 38.35 -37.00 10.57
CA ALA A 53 38.19 -38.29 11.25
C ALA A 53 36.77 -38.41 11.83
N GLY A 54 36.01 -39.41 11.34
CA GLY A 54 34.84 -39.95 12.05
C GLY A 54 33.47 -39.49 11.54
N THR A 55 33.04 -40.02 10.39
CA THR A 55 31.63 -40.03 9.99
C THR A 55 30.89 -41.07 10.84
N GLU A 56 30.26 -40.66 11.94
CA GLU A 56 29.26 -41.49 12.62
C GLU A 56 27.87 -40.82 12.57
N ALA A 57 26.94 -41.61 12.03
CA ALA A 57 25.52 -41.40 11.82
C ALA A 57 24.79 -40.53 12.86
N ILE A 58 24.33 -39.34 12.42
CA ILE A 58 23.28 -38.60 13.11
C ILE A 58 21.94 -39.18 12.64
N ARG A 59 21.26 -39.86 13.55
CA ARG A 59 19.91 -40.40 13.38
C ARG A 59 18.91 -39.24 13.24
N GLN A 60 18.10 -39.30 12.19
CA GLN A 60 16.92 -38.46 11.99
C GLN A 60 15.97 -38.64 13.18
N SER A 61 15.74 -37.57 13.96
CA SER A 61 14.63 -37.49 14.90
C SER A 61 13.41 -36.99 14.14
N GLU A 62 12.44 -37.87 13.92
CA GLU A 62 11.08 -37.52 13.52
C GLU A 62 10.41 -36.78 14.70
N SER A 63 10.45 -35.45 14.71
CA SER A 63 9.63 -34.65 15.61
C SER A 63 8.40 -34.12 14.87
N ASP A 64 7.26 -34.75 15.14
CA ASP A 64 5.91 -34.32 14.80
C ASP A 64 5.51 -33.11 15.69
N ALA A 65 6.05 -31.94 15.36
CA ALA A 65 5.70 -30.68 16.01
C ALA A 65 5.24 -29.68 14.94
N GLY A 66 3.95 -29.37 14.99
CA GLY A 66 3.24 -28.60 13.97
C GLY A 66 3.90 -27.28 13.56
N ASP A 67 3.89 -27.06 12.25
CA ASP A 67 3.76 -25.78 11.52
C ASP A 67 4.48 -24.56 12.14
N LEU A 68 5.74 -24.76 12.55
CA LEU A 68 6.67 -23.67 12.76
C LEU A 68 7.53 -23.57 11.50
N ASP A 69 7.48 -22.40 10.84
CA ASP A 69 8.28 -22.04 9.67
C ASP A 69 9.73 -22.55 9.82
N GLU A 70 10.04 -23.64 9.12
CA GLU A 70 11.27 -24.40 9.31
C GLU A 70 12.44 -23.64 8.67
N LEU A 71 13.42 -23.25 9.49
CA LEU A 71 14.70 -22.73 9.02
C LEU A 71 15.47 -23.88 8.32
N GLY A 72 15.24 -24.05 7.02
CA GLY A 72 15.95 -25.03 6.21
C GLY A 72 17.43 -24.66 6.05
N VAL A 73 18.33 -25.43 6.65
CA VAL A 73 19.78 -25.31 6.42
C VAL A 73 20.17 -26.32 5.35
N THR A 74 20.49 -25.84 4.15
CA THR A 74 20.99 -26.71 3.08
C THR A 74 22.52 -26.62 3.05
N PRO A 75 23.26 -27.73 3.29
CA PRO A 75 24.71 -27.73 3.12
C PRO A 75 25.06 -27.42 1.66
N GLY A 76 25.92 -26.42 1.42
CA GLY A 76 26.41 -26.13 0.07
C GLY A 76 27.36 -27.22 -0.43
N GLU A 77 27.21 -27.65 -1.68
CA GLU A 77 28.19 -28.49 -2.37
C GLU A 77 29.46 -27.66 -2.63
N GLY A 78 30.47 -27.72 -1.74
CA GLY A 78 31.86 -27.49 -2.16
C GLY A 78 32.83 -26.74 -1.26
N ASP A 79 32.42 -26.03 -0.22
CA ASP A 79 33.38 -25.14 0.50
C ASP A 79 33.08 -24.89 1.99
N GLY A 80 32.16 -25.66 2.60
CA GLY A 80 31.82 -25.49 4.01
C GLY A 80 30.99 -24.23 4.30
N ARG A 81 30.40 -23.61 3.27
CA ARG A 81 29.51 -22.46 3.44
C ARG A 81 28.11 -22.89 3.84
N LEU A 82 27.60 -22.28 4.90
CA LEU A 82 26.21 -22.39 5.31
C LEU A 82 25.43 -21.26 4.66
N ARG A 83 24.47 -21.59 3.79
CA ARG A 83 23.55 -20.61 3.20
C ARG A 83 22.23 -20.65 3.94
N PHE A 84 21.90 -19.54 4.61
CA PHE A 84 20.57 -19.34 5.20
C PHE A 84 19.71 -18.63 4.16
N SER A 85 18.85 -19.40 3.46
CA SER A 85 17.82 -18.82 2.59
C SER A 85 16.54 -18.69 3.37
N PHE A 86 16.13 -17.46 3.68
CA PHE A 86 14.76 -17.20 4.07
C PHE A 86 13.93 -17.26 2.80
N VAL A 87 13.08 -18.27 2.64
CA VAL A 87 12.03 -18.21 1.63
C VAL A 87 10.94 -17.35 2.27
N PRO A 88 10.71 -16.10 1.82
CA PRO A 88 9.59 -15.34 2.34
C PRO A 88 8.32 -16.13 2.03
N SER A 89 7.77 -16.80 3.05
CA SER A 89 6.45 -17.43 2.98
C SER A 89 5.49 -16.33 2.59
N LYS A 90 5.00 -16.37 1.34
CA LYS A 90 4.17 -15.37 0.65
C LYS A 90 3.88 -14.19 1.58
N VAL A 91 4.77 -13.19 1.62
CA VAL A 91 4.66 -12.04 2.53
C VAL A 91 3.21 -11.62 2.51
N GLY A 92 2.50 -11.96 3.59
CA GLY A 92 1.06 -12.12 3.56
C GLY A 92 0.43 -10.76 3.48
N GLU A 93 0.43 -10.17 2.27
CA GLU A 93 -0.23 -8.96 1.88
C GLU A 93 -0.36 -7.96 3.06
N LEU A 94 0.78 -7.62 3.67
CA LEU A 94 0.86 -6.72 4.82
C LEU A 94 0.69 -5.27 4.36
N ASP A 95 -0.34 -5.01 3.56
CA ASP A 95 -0.87 -3.67 3.37
C ASP A 95 -1.59 -3.32 4.67
N PRO A 96 -1.03 -2.43 5.50
CA PRO A 96 -1.51 -2.19 6.85
C PRO A 96 -2.83 -1.41 6.86
N SER A 97 -3.39 -1.08 5.69
CA SER A 97 -4.69 -0.43 5.58
C SER A 97 -5.79 -1.31 6.20
N PRO A 98 -6.70 -0.72 7.00
CA PRO A 98 -7.79 -1.45 7.62
C PRO A 98 -8.72 -2.07 6.56
N ARG A 99 -9.20 -3.28 6.82
CA ARG A 99 -10.24 -3.93 6.00
C ARG A 99 -11.60 -3.34 6.33
N LEU A 100 -11.99 -2.31 5.58
CA LEU A 100 -13.28 -1.65 5.73
C LEU A 100 -14.33 -2.33 4.85
N PRO A 101 -15.58 -2.49 5.33
CA PRO A 101 -16.65 -3.08 4.53
C PRO A 101 -16.98 -2.18 3.33
N LEU A 102 -17.43 -2.77 2.22
CA LEU A 102 -17.80 -2.03 1.01
C LEU A 102 -18.87 -0.95 1.23
N SER A 103 -19.79 -1.18 2.18
CA SER A 103 -20.84 -0.22 2.56
C SER A 103 -20.31 1.03 3.26
N TYR A 104 -19.02 1.05 3.63
CA TYR A 104 -18.34 2.26 4.10
C TYR A 104 -18.27 3.34 3.02
N LEU A 105 -18.26 2.96 1.73
CA LEU A 105 -18.17 3.90 0.62
C LEU A 105 -19.52 4.51 0.29
N GLN A 106 -19.58 5.84 0.17
CA GLN A 106 -20.83 6.54 -0.15
C GLN A 106 -21.41 6.05 -1.49
N GLY A 107 -22.70 5.70 -1.48
CA GLY A 107 -23.42 5.24 -2.67
C GLY A 107 -23.29 3.74 -2.96
N ILE A 108 -22.58 2.99 -2.11
CA ILE A 108 -22.60 1.53 -2.07
C ILE A 108 -23.56 1.07 -0.96
N GLY A 109 -24.80 0.77 -1.34
CA GLY A 109 -25.75 0.08 -0.46
C GLY A 109 -25.54 -1.44 -0.46
N GLU A 110 -26.27 -2.16 0.41
CA GLU A 110 -26.14 -3.62 0.57
C GLU A 110 -26.28 -4.39 -0.75
N ALA A 111 -27.25 -4.01 -1.58
CA ALA A 111 -27.45 -4.64 -2.90
C ALA A 111 -26.25 -4.46 -3.85
N THR A 112 -25.51 -3.35 -3.74
CA THR A 112 -24.31 -3.10 -4.55
C THR A 112 -23.11 -3.82 -3.95
N ALA A 113 -22.95 -3.79 -2.62
CA ALA A 113 -21.91 -4.53 -1.91
C ALA A 113 -21.99 -6.03 -2.19
N GLU A 114 -23.20 -6.59 -2.19
CA GLU A 114 -23.42 -8.02 -2.48
C GLU A 114 -23.03 -8.40 -3.92
N ARG A 115 -23.29 -7.53 -4.89
CA ARG A 115 -22.84 -7.75 -6.29
C ARG A 115 -21.31 -7.75 -6.40
N LEU A 116 -20.65 -6.84 -5.67
CA LEU A 116 -19.19 -6.76 -5.63
C LEU A 116 -18.57 -8.00 -4.96
N ARG A 117 -19.14 -8.48 -3.85
CA ARG A 117 -18.69 -9.72 -3.20
C ARG A 117 -18.80 -10.93 -4.12
N ARG A 118 -19.89 -11.05 -4.89
CA ARG A 118 -20.02 -12.11 -5.91
C ARG A 118 -18.98 -12.04 -7.02
N ALA A 119 -18.43 -10.86 -7.28
CA ALA A 119 -17.29 -10.66 -8.18
C ALA A 119 -15.91 -10.89 -7.50
N GLY A 120 -15.90 -11.41 -6.27
CA GLY A 120 -14.68 -11.66 -5.49
C GLY A 120 -14.03 -10.39 -4.96
N VAL A 121 -14.80 -9.33 -4.72
CA VAL A 121 -14.35 -8.11 -4.05
C VAL A 121 -14.95 -8.10 -2.65
N GLU A 122 -14.14 -8.45 -1.64
CA GLU A 122 -14.65 -8.63 -0.26
C GLU A 122 -14.73 -7.31 0.50
N ASP A 123 -13.77 -6.41 0.29
CA ASP A 123 -13.62 -5.18 1.05
C ASP A 123 -13.14 -3.98 0.22
N VAL A 124 -13.06 -2.80 0.86
CA VAL A 124 -12.62 -1.55 0.20
C VAL A 124 -11.19 -1.65 -0.33
N ARG A 125 -10.32 -2.40 0.36
CA ARG A 125 -8.93 -2.55 -0.03
C ARG A 125 -8.80 -3.40 -1.29
N ASP A 126 -9.57 -4.48 -1.39
CA ASP A 126 -9.68 -5.28 -2.61
C ASP A 126 -10.18 -4.43 -3.77
N LEU A 127 -11.25 -3.65 -3.53
CA LEU A 127 -11.86 -2.80 -4.55
C LEU A 127 -10.85 -1.77 -5.11
N ALA A 128 -10.04 -1.15 -4.25
CA ALA A 128 -9.06 -0.13 -4.65
C ALA A 128 -8.02 -0.63 -5.67
N ARG A 129 -7.80 -1.95 -5.75
CA ARG A 129 -6.81 -2.61 -6.61
C ARG A 129 -7.38 -3.10 -7.94
N ARG A 130 -8.71 -3.13 -8.07
CA ARG A 130 -9.37 -3.66 -9.26
C ARG A 130 -9.34 -2.68 -10.44
N ASP A 131 -9.49 -3.23 -11.64
CA ASP A 131 -9.76 -2.47 -12.86
C ASP A 131 -11.26 -2.12 -12.92
N PRO A 132 -11.63 -0.84 -13.08
CA PRO A 132 -13.03 -0.42 -13.28
C PRO A 132 -13.78 -1.16 -14.38
N ARG A 133 -13.14 -1.44 -15.51
CA ARG A 133 -13.80 -2.12 -16.64
C ARG A 133 -14.11 -3.57 -16.30
N ALA A 134 -13.14 -4.27 -15.73
CA ALA A 134 -13.33 -5.66 -15.31
C ALA A 134 -14.46 -5.78 -14.28
N VAL A 135 -14.44 -4.94 -13.24
CA VAL A 135 -15.48 -4.97 -12.20
C VAL A 135 -16.85 -4.57 -12.76
N ALA A 136 -16.92 -3.62 -13.70
CA ALA A 136 -18.18 -3.25 -14.34
C ALA A 136 -18.81 -4.42 -15.10
N VAL A 137 -17.99 -5.17 -15.86
CA VAL A 137 -18.42 -6.38 -16.58
C VAL A 137 -18.87 -7.48 -15.61
N GLU A 138 -18.07 -7.78 -14.59
CA GLU A 138 -18.36 -8.85 -13.62
C GLU A 138 -19.61 -8.57 -12.78
N THR A 139 -19.81 -7.32 -12.38
CA THR A 139 -20.93 -6.94 -11.53
C THR A 139 -22.17 -6.55 -12.30
N GLY A 140 -22.06 -6.17 -13.57
CA GLY A 140 -23.11 -5.57 -14.40
C GLY A 140 -23.43 -4.12 -14.03
N LEU A 141 -22.50 -3.41 -13.39
CA LEU A 141 -22.61 -1.97 -13.10
C LEU A 141 -22.10 -1.15 -14.30
N SER A 142 -22.48 0.13 -14.38
CA SER A 142 -21.87 1.00 -15.39
C SER A 142 -20.40 1.25 -15.09
N GLU A 143 -19.57 1.38 -16.13
CA GLU A 143 -18.14 1.66 -16.00
C GLU A 143 -17.88 2.94 -15.21
N ALA A 144 -18.61 4.02 -15.51
CA ALA A 144 -18.49 5.30 -14.81
C ALA A 144 -18.76 5.17 -13.30
N ARG A 145 -19.80 4.41 -12.91
CA ARG A 145 -20.13 4.18 -11.50
C ARG A 145 -19.07 3.34 -10.80
N THR A 146 -18.58 2.31 -11.49
CA THR A 146 -17.53 1.42 -10.97
C THR A 146 -16.20 2.16 -10.79
N LYS A 147 -15.82 2.97 -11.78
CA LYS A 147 -14.65 3.86 -11.70
C LYS A 147 -14.74 4.77 -10.49
N ARG A 148 -15.88 5.42 -10.29
CA ARG A 148 -16.12 6.28 -9.12
C ARG A 148 -15.90 5.51 -7.81
N PHE A 149 -16.43 4.30 -7.68
CA PHE A 149 -16.26 3.49 -6.47
C PHE A 149 -14.80 3.10 -6.20
N ILE A 150 -14.08 2.72 -7.24
CA ILE A 150 -12.66 2.36 -7.14
C ILE A 150 -11.81 3.59 -6.78
N ASP A 151 -12.10 4.75 -7.37
CA ASP A 151 -11.38 5.98 -7.04
C ASP A 151 -11.63 6.39 -5.57
N MET A 152 -12.86 6.30 -5.08
CA MET A 152 -13.14 6.53 -3.65
C MET A 152 -12.40 5.51 -2.76
N ALA A 153 -12.40 4.23 -3.14
CA ALA A 153 -11.67 3.20 -2.41
C ALA A 153 -10.16 3.48 -2.33
N ARG A 154 -9.58 4.02 -3.40
CA ARG A 154 -8.17 4.44 -3.43
C ARG A 154 -7.91 5.62 -2.48
N HIS A 155 -8.81 6.59 -2.39
CA HIS A 155 -8.68 7.67 -1.41
C HIS A 155 -8.85 7.18 0.03
N VAL A 156 -9.78 6.27 0.29
CA VAL A 156 -9.95 5.65 1.61
C VAL A 156 -8.71 4.86 2.01
N LYS A 157 -8.08 4.16 1.07
CA LYS A 157 -6.78 3.49 1.30
C LYS A 157 -5.68 4.48 1.69
N LEU A 158 -5.72 5.71 1.19
CA LEU A 158 -4.83 6.80 1.61
C LEU A 158 -5.23 7.41 2.96
N GLY A 159 -6.33 7.00 3.57
CA GLY A 159 -6.79 7.49 4.88
C GLY A 159 -7.89 8.52 4.84
N ALA A 160 -8.46 8.82 3.67
CA ALA A 160 -9.66 9.63 3.62
C ALA A 160 -10.82 8.86 4.27
N ASP A 161 -11.71 9.58 4.93
CA ASP A 161 -13.00 9.00 5.28
C ASP A 161 -13.92 8.89 4.04
N SER A 162 -15.09 8.29 4.21
CA SER A 162 -16.06 8.10 3.11
C SER A 162 -16.52 9.40 2.42
N GLN A 163 -16.64 10.50 3.16
CA GLN A 163 -17.18 11.76 2.66
C GLN A 163 -16.09 12.57 1.98
N LEU A 164 -14.89 12.62 2.56
CA LEU A 164 -13.72 13.22 1.93
C LEU A 164 -13.35 12.48 0.64
N ALA A 165 -13.40 11.14 0.64
CA ALA A 165 -13.17 10.36 -0.56
C ALA A 165 -14.18 10.68 -1.68
N GLU A 166 -15.46 10.85 -1.35
CA GLU A 166 -16.47 11.27 -2.32
C GLU A 166 -16.19 12.68 -2.86
N ALA A 167 -15.82 13.63 -1.98
CA ALA A 167 -15.52 15.00 -2.36
C ALA A 167 -14.34 15.08 -3.33
N LEU A 168 -13.24 14.36 -3.04
CA LEU A 168 -12.05 14.31 -3.90
C LEU A 168 -12.37 13.76 -5.29
N VAL A 169 -13.14 12.66 -5.37
CA VAL A 169 -13.55 12.09 -6.66
C VAL A 169 -14.46 13.04 -7.44
N ARG A 170 -15.37 13.75 -6.75
CA ARG A 170 -16.27 14.70 -7.38
C ARG A 170 -15.55 15.92 -7.96
N LEU A 171 -14.44 16.32 -7.34
CA LEU A 171 -13.54 17.36 -7.85
C LEU A 171 -12.54 16.84 -8.90
N ASN A 172 -12.64 15.56 -9.27
CA ASN A 172 -11.70 14.88 -10.19
C ASN A 172 -10.24 14.95 -9.72
N ILE A 173 -10.03 14.91 -8.40
CA ILE A 173 -8.71 14.94 -7.78
C ILE A 173 -8.29 13.50 -7.53
N ASP A 174 -7.48 12.95 -8.44
CA ASP A 174 -6.93 11.61 -8.28
C ASP A 174 -5.68 11.60 -7.37
N ARG A 175 -5.08 10.41 -7.16
CA ARG A 175 -3.87 10.25 -6.35
C ARG A 175 -2.69 11.09 -6.87
N ARG A 176 -2.52 11.21 -8.19
CA ARG A 176 -1.40 11.94 -8.78
C ARG A 176 -1.60 13.44 -8.57
N THR A 177 -2.82 13.93 -8.77
CA THR A 177 -3.19 15.32 -8.45
C THR A 177 -2.96 15.61 -6.97
N LEU A 178 -3.42 14.74 -6.06
CA LEU A 178 -3.16 14.87 -4.62
C LEU A 178 -1.67 15.00 -4.28
N ALA A 179 -0.80 14.23 -4.96
CA ALA A 179 0.64 14.24 -4.71
C ALA A 179 1.37 15.43 -5.36
N ALA A 180 0.77 16.06 -6.38
CA ALA A 180 1.38 17.15 -7.14
C ALA A 180 0.89 18.54 -6.69
N THR A 181 -0.32 18.63 -6.15
CA THR A 181 -0.93 19.91 -5.74
C THR A 181 -0.41 20.33 -4.36
N PRO A 182 0.04 21.59 -4.18
CA PRO A 182 0.40 22.11 -2.86
C PRO A 182 -0.78 22.05 -1.87
N GLY A 183 -0.51 21.72 -0.60
CA GLY A 183 -1.55 21.55 0.43
C GLY A 183 -2.51 22.72 0.58
N GLU A 184 -1.99 23.95 0.59
CA GLU A 184 -2.81 25.15 0.70
C GLU A 184 -3.72 25.37 -0.52
N GLU A 185 -3.27 25.00 -1.71
CA GLU A 185 -4.09 25.10 -2.92
C GLU A 185 -5.21 24.06 -2.94
N LEU A 186 -4.92 22.83 -2.48
CA LEU A 186 -5.92 21.78 -2.35
C LEU A 186 -6.99 22.16 -1.33
N LYS A 187 -6.58 22.62 -0.13
CA LYS A 187 -7.48 23.11 0.93
C LYS A 187 -8.39 24.22 0.43
N ARG A 188 -7.83 25.20 -0.28
CA ARG A 188 -8.60 26.29 -0.88
C ARG A 188 -9.62 25.76 -1.88
N THR A 189 -9.21 24.87 -2.79
CA THR A 189 -10.08 24.30 -3.82
C THR A 189 -11.27 23.55 -3.20
N VAL A 190 -11.00 22.73 -2.19
CA VAL A 190 -12.02 21.95 -1.48
C VAL A 190 -13.01 22.88 -0.76
N ARG A 191 -12.53 23.90 -0.05
CA ARG A 191 -13.39 24.89 0.65
C ARG A 191 -14.22 25.73 -0.32
N GLU A 192 -13.64 26.15 -1.44
CA GLU A 192 -14.38 26.89 -2.46
C GLU A 192 -15.51 26.05 -3.05
N ALA A 193 -15.27 24.76 -3.31
CA ALA A 193 -16.31 23.85 -3.80
C ALA A 193 -17.40 23.59 -2.75
N GLU A 194 -17.04 23.50 -1.47
CA GLU A 194 -17.99 23.41 -0.36
C GLU A 194 -18.87 24.67 -0.29
N GLN A 195 -18.27 25.87 -0.35
CA GLN A 195 -18.99 27.15 -0.30
C GLN A 195 -19.94 27.36 -1.49
N LYS A 196 -19.56 26.86 -2.67
CA LYS A 196 -20.39 26.89 -3.88
C LYS A 196 -21.52 25.86 -3.86
N GLY A 197 -21.55 24.94 -2.88
CA GLY A 197 -22.52 23.84 -2.84
C GLY A 197 -22.28 22.79 -3.93
N GLU A 198 -21.07 22.73 -4.48
CA GLU A 198 -20.71 21.74 -5.49
C GLU A 198 -20.50 20.35 -4.87
N LEU A 199 -20.12 20.31 -3.58
CA LEU A 199 -19.94 19.08 -2.81
C LEU A 199 -21.25 18.70 -2.09
N SER A 200 -21.68 17.45 -2.26
CA SER A 200 -22.88 16.91 -1.61
C SER A 200 -22.55 16.37 -0.22
N LEU A 201 -22.06 17.22 0.67
CA LEU A 201 -21.70 16.84 2.04
C LEU A 201 -22.90 16.99 2.99
N PRO A 202 -23.07 16.10 3.98
CA PRO A 202 -24.03 16.31 5.07
C PRO A 202 -23.77 17.66 5.78
N GLN A 203 -24.81 18.36 6.21
CA GLN A 203 -24.69 19.70 6.81
C GLN A 203 -23.77 19.76 8.04
N GLN A 204 -23.67 18.65 8.77
CA GLN A 204 -22.81 18.51 9.94
C GLN A 204 -21.39 18.07 9.63
N TYR A 205 -21.11 17.65 8.39
CA TYR A 205 -19.79 17.20 8.00
C TYR A 205 -18.91 18.41 7.67
N ARG A 206 -17.73 18.45 8.26
CA ARG A 206 -16.70 19.45 7.96
C ARG A 206 -15.44 18.70 7.59
N ILE A 207 -14.82 19.12 6.49
CA ILE A 207 -13.55 18.54 6.05
C ILE A 207 -12.47 18.99 7.04
N ASP A 208 -11.84 18.02 7.70
CA ASP A 208 -10.74 18.26 8.63
C ASP A 208 -9.44 18.46 7.83
N ASP A 209 -8.83 19.63 7.98
CA ASP A 209 -7.56 19.98 7.32
C ASP A 209 -6.46 18.97 7.64
N SER A 210 -6.42 18.44 8.88
CA SER A 210 -5.41 17.47 9.31
C SER A 210 -5.58 16.11 8.61
N MET A 211 -6.82 15.71 8.33
CA MET A 211 -7.11 14.52 7.55
C MET A 211 -6.67 14.70 6.10
N LEU A 212 -6.96 15.87 5.52
CA LEU A 212 -6.54 16.19 4.16
C LEU A 212 -5.00 16.16 4.04
N ASP A 213 -4.29 16.80 4.99
CA ASP A 213 -2.83 16.78 5.06
C ASP A 213 -2.28 15.35 5.18
N ALA A 214 -2.90 14.50 6.00
CA ALA A 214 -2.50 13.10 6.15
C ALA A 214 -2.67 12.29 4.85
N VAL A 215 -3.77 12.52 4.12
CA VAL A 215 -4.04 11.89 2.82
C VAL A 215 -3.02 12.34 1.78
N MET A 216 -2.70 13.63 1.73
CA MET A 216 -1.68 14.18 0.82
C MET A 216 -0.30 13.60 1.09
N HIS A 217 0.15 13.62 2.35
CA HIS A 217 1.46 13.07 2.73
C HIS A 217 1.57 11.58 2.37
N ARG A 218 0.49 10.81 2.48
CA ARG A 218 0.44 9.41 2.03
C ARG A 218 0.43 9.30 0.50
N ALA A 219 -0.26 10.19 -0.22
CA ALA A 219 -0.25 10.23 -1.68
C ALA A 219 1.17 10.52 -2.21
N GLU A 220 1.87 11.51 -1.64
CA GLU A 220 3.26 11.85 -1.95
C GLU A 220 4.20 10.67 -1.70
N ARG A 221 4.11 10.05 -0.52
CA ARG A 221 4.95 8.89 -0.19
C ARG A 221 4.70 7.70 -1.10
N THR A 222 3.44 7.44 -1.46
CA THR A 222 3.10 6.33 -2.35
C THR A 222 3.45 6.60 -3.81
N SER A 223 3.38 7.86 -4.28
CA SER A 223 3.77 8.21 -5.65
C SER A 223 5.27 7.97 -5.88
N VAL A 224 6.11 8.37 -4.91
CA VAL A 224 7.57 8.12 -4.91
C VAL A 224 7.87 6.62 -5.01
N LEU A 225 7.17 5.79 -4.25
CA LEU A 225 7.40 4.33 -4.27
C LEU A 225 6.92 3.66 -5.56
N SER A 226 5.84 4.15 -6.15
CA SER A 226 5.29 3.59 -7.39
C SER A 226 6.06 3.99 -8.65
N GLY A 227 7.04 4.89 -8.55
CA GLY A 227 7.70 5.48 -9.73
C GLY A 227 6.78 6.39 -10.55
N ASP A 228 5.55 6.64 -10.09
CA ASP A 228 4.59 7.61 -10.65
C ASP A 228 4.99 9.05 -10.31
N VAL A 229 6.25 9.32 -9.95
CA VAL A 229 6.70 10.69 -9.68
C VAL A 229 6.44 11.47 -10.97
N PRO A 230 5.53 12.46 -10.97
CA PRO A 230 5.46 13.37 -12.10
C PRO A 230 6.85 13.98 -12.18
N GLU A 231 7.56 13.76 -13.29
CA GLU A 231 8.75 14.54 -13.63
C GLU A 231 8.37 15.96 -13.31
N ARG A 232 8.99 16.52 -12.26
CA ARG A 232 8.53 17.75 -11.64
C ARG A 232 8.23 18.72 -12.77
N VAL A 233 6.96 19.12 -12.86
CA VAL A 233 6.55 20.33 -13.55
C VAL A 233 7.22 21.46 -12.75
N LEU A 234 8.50 21.68 -13.02
CA LEU A 234 9.30 22.82 -12.57
C LEU A 234 8.93 24.08 -13.35
N GLU A 235 7.80 24.07 -14.05
CA GLU A 235 7.28 25.22 -14.79
C GLU A 235 5.94 25.65 -14.19
N HIS A 236 6.03 26.54 -13.21
CA HIS A 236 4.92 27.36 -12.75
C HIS A 236 4.21 28.01 -13.96
N GLY A 237 2.99 27.60 -14.32
CA GLY A 237 2.20 28.39 -15.28
C GLY A 237 0.86 27.88 -15.81
N ALA A 238 0.62 26.57 -15.96
CA ALA A 238 -0.37 26.14 -16.97
C ALA A 238 -1.73 25.57 -16.51
N VAL A 239 -2.09 25.55 -15.21
CA VAL A 239 -3.29 24.80 -14.74
C VAL A 239 -4.61 25.59 -14.81
N ARG A 240 -4.72 26.68 -15.59
CA ARG A 240 -5.95 27.50 -15.62
C ARG A 240 -6.85 27.42 -16.87
N GLU A 241 -6.51 26.68 -17.92
CA GLU A 241 -7.30 26.70 -19.17
C GLU A 241 -8.21 25.50 -19.44
N SER A 242 -8.11 24.40 -18.70
CA SER A 242 -8.83 23.15 -19.08
C SER A 242 -10.32 23.10 -18.71
N LEU A 243 -10.89 24.14 -18.08
CA LEU A 243 -12.31 24.15 -17.67
C LEU A 243 -13.22 25.04 -18.54
N GLN A 244 -12.73 25.62 -19.65
CA GLN A 244 -13.55 26.48 -20.53
C GLN A 244 -13.93 25.88 -21.88
N THR A 245 -13.39 24.73 -22.29
CA THR A 245 -13.52 24.30 -23.70
C THR A 245 -14.73 23.40 -24.01
N GLU A 246 -15.42 22.80 -23.03
CA GLU A 246 -16.57 21.90 -23.32
C GLU A 246 -17.95 22.59 -23.40
N ARG A 247 -18.01 23.93 -23.51
CA ARG A 247 -19.29 24.66 -23.55
C ARG A 247 -19.68 25.30 -24.89
N PHE A 248 -18.99 25.01 -26.00
CA PHE A 248 -19.19 25.72 -27.26
C PHE A 248 -19.67 24.91 -28.49
N GLU A 249 -19.94 23.61 -28.41
CA GLU A 249 -20.33 22.84 -29.61
C GLU A 249 -21.84 22.67 -29.88
N ASP A 250 -22.74 23.14 -28.99
CA ASP A 250 -24.19 22.93 -29.17
C ASP A 250 -24.96 24.07 -29.89
N GLN A 251 -24.29 25.07 -30.47
CA GLN A 251 -24.99 26.20 -31.14
C GLN A 251 -24.94 26.21 -32.68
N ASN A 252 -24.44 25.17 -33.35
CA ASN A 252 -24.27 25.22 -34.82
C ASN A 252 -25.12 24.23 -35.64
N GLN A 253 -26.35 23.93 -35.19
CA GLN A 253 -27.33 23.19 -35.99
C GLN A 253 -28.67 23.93 -36.06
N SER A 254 -28.72 25.02 -36.82
CA SER A 254 -29.96 25.58 -37.35
C SER A 254 -29.66 26.46 -38.56
N THR A 255 -29.48 25.82 -39.72
CA THR A 255 -29.78 26.41 -41.03
C THR A 255 -29.70 25.28 -42.05
N GLU A 256 -30.85 24.68 -42.36
CA GLU A 256 -31.26 24.22 -43.70
C GLU A 256 -32.75 23.82 -43.68
#